data_AF-A0A6P6BJ36-F1
#
_entry.id   AF-A0A6P6BJ36-F1
#
_cell.length_a   1.000
_cell.length_b   1.000
_cell.length_c   1.000
_cell.angle_alpha   90.00
_cell.angle_beta   90.00
_cell.angle_gamma   90.00
#
_symmetry.space_group_name_H-M   'P 1'
#
loop_
_entity.id
_entity.type
_entity.pdbx_description
1 polymer ?
#
loop_
_entity_poly.entity_id
_entity_poly.type
_entity_poly.pdbx_seq_one_letter_code
_entity_poly.pdbx_strand_id
1 'polypeptide(L)'
;MFAGDQNGLQGDPRLKAISEAIRVVPHFPKPGIMFQDITTLLLDHKAFKDAVDIFVDRYRDMDISVVAGVEARGFMFGPSIALAIGAKFVPLRKPRKLPGEVISEAYVLEYGTDCLEMHVGAVQPGERALVIDDLVATGGTLCAAIRLLGTTQTKWKAVVYSCGATPADKLFCTFC
;
A
#
# COMPACT_ATOMS: atom_id res chain seq x y z
N MET A 1 -21.47 -5.11 1.47
CA MET A 1 -21.43 -4.21 0.29
C MET A 1 -20.75 -2.92 0.70
N PHE A 2 -19.50 -2.72 0.28
CA PHE A 2 -18.87 -1.40 0.38
C PHE A 2 -19.17 -0.67 -0.94
N ALA A 3 -20.24 0.13 -0.94
CA ALA A 3 -20.44 1.12 -1.99
C ALA A 3 -19.42 2.24 -1.72
N GLY A 4 -18.50 2.46 -2.65
CA GLY A 4 -17.38 3.38 -2.45
C GLY A 4 -16.66 3.65 -3.76
N ASP A 5 -17.38 4.33 -4.64
CA ASP A 5 -16.94 5.22 -5.73
C ASP A 5 -15.58 4.91 -6.37
N GLN A 6 -15.63 4.41 -7.61
CA GLN A 6 -14.44 4.20 -8.44
C GLN A 6 -13.86 5.51 -9.00
N ASN A 7 -14.47 6.68 -8.77
CA ASN A 7 -14.14 7.89 -9.57
C ASN A 7 -13.69 9.15 -8.80
N GLY A 8 -13.53 9.12 -7.47
CA GLY A 8 -13.27 10.33 -6.67
C GLY A 8 -11.95 11.09 -6.91
N LEU A 9 -11.06 10.60 -7.77
CA LEU A 9 -9.76 11.24 -8.07
C LEU A 9 -9.65 11.75 -9.51
N GLN A 10 -10.64 11.43 -10.34
CA GLN A 10 -10.61 11.77 -11.74
C GLN A 10 -10.69 13.30 -11.87
N GLY A 11 -9.55 13.94 -12.16
CA GLY A 11 -9.43 15.40 -12.27
C GLY A 11 -8.73 16.10 -11.09
N ASP A 12 -8.21 15.38 -10.10
CA ASP A 12 -7.38 16.01 -9.06
C ASP A 12 -6.10 16.59 -9.70
N PRO A 13 -5.86 17.92 -9.59
CA PRO A 13 -4.74 18.57 -10.26
C PRO A 13 -3.37 18.09 -9.75
N ARG A 14 -3.30 17.52 -8.53
CA ARG A 14 -2.06 17.00 -7.93
C ARG A 14 -1.53 15.77 -8.67
N LEU A 15 -2.42 14.97 -9.28
CA LEU A 15 -2.06 13.72 -9.95
C LEU A 15 -1.02 13.90 -11.06
N LYS A 16 -1.08 15.02 -11.77
CA LYS A 16 -0.14 15.31 -12.84
C LYS A 16 1.28 15.49 -12.28
N ALA A 17 1.44 16.35 -11.27
CA ALA A 17 2.73 16.60 -10.64
C ALA A 17 3.30 15.32 -10.00
N ILE A 18 2.48 14.54 -9.31
CA ILE A 18 2.89 13.25 -8.72
C ILE A 18 3.38 12.28 -9.80
N SER A 19 2.65 12.15 -10.92
CA SER A 19 3.05 11.26 -12.01
C SER A 19 4.31 11.73 -12.73
N GLU A 20 4.52 13.04 -12.86
CA GLU A 20 5.73 13.63 -13.48
C GLU A 20 6.96 13.50 -12.58
N ALA A 21 6.77 13.46 -11.26
CA ALA A 21 7.83 13.29 -10.28
C ALA A 21 8.36 11.84 -10.19
N ILE A 22 7.68 10.85 -10.80
CA ILE A 22 8.14 9.46 -10.86
C ILE A 22 8.98 9.22 -12.11
N ARG A 23 10.23 8.81 -11.90
CA ARG A 23 11.11 8.35 -12.97
C ARG A 23 10.74 6.95 -13.44
N VAL A 24 10.69 6.76 -14.75
CA VAL A 24 10.58 5.44 -15.38
C VAL A 24 11.96 4.94 -15.79
N VAL A 25 12.35 3.76 -15.32
CA VAL A 25 13.62 3.10 -15.65
C VAL A 25 13.33 1.90 -16.55
N PRO A 26 13.70 1.95 -17.84
CA PRO A 26 13.43 0.85 -18.77
C PRO A 26 14.34 -0.35 -18.51
N HIS A 27 13.83 -1.55 -18.78
CA HIS A 27 14.54 -2.84 -18.72
C HIS A 27 15.11 -3.20 -17.33
N PHE A 28 14.47 -2.74 -16.25
CA PHE A 28 14.84 -3.08 -14.88
C PHE A 28 13.72 -3.81 -14.14
N PRO A 29 14.00 -4.84 -13.32
CA PRO A 29 15.32 -5.48 -13.11
C PRO A 29 15.71 -6.44 -14.24
N LYS A 30 14.81 -6.67 -15.21
CA LYS A 30 15.02 -7.54 -16.36
C LYS A 30 14.51 -6.86 -17.64
N PRO A 31 15.01 -7.24 -18.83
CA PRO A 31 14.52 -6.74 -20.10
C PRO A 31 13.00 -6.90 -20.26
N GLY A 32 12.33 -5.86 -20.75
CA GLY A 32 10.88 -5.86 -21.02
C GLY A 32 10.02 -5.23 -19.93
N ILE A 33 10.62 -4.86 -18.79
CA ILE A 33 9.91 -4.22 -17.66
C ILE A 33 10.18 -2.71 -17.66
N MET A 34 9.13 -1.91 -17.47
CA MET A 34 9.22 -0.45 -17.23
C MET A 34 9.09 -0.20 -15.73
N PHE A 35 10.22 -0.04 -15.05
CA PHE A 35 10.24 0.10 -13.61
C PHE A 35 9.87 1.51 -13.18
N GLN A 36 8.94 1.62 -12.23
CA GLN A 36 8.49 2.89 -11.66
C GLN A 36 9.32 3.20 -10.42
N ASP A 37 10.30 4.09 -10.58
CA ASP A 37 11.21 4.47 -9.51
C ASP A 37 10.67 5.67 -8.72
N ILE A 38 9.95 5.35 -7.65
CA ILE A 38 9.35 6.32 -6.74
C ILE A 38 10.37 7.14 -5.95
N THR A 39 11.67 6.81 -5.96
CA THR A 39 12.67 7.55 -5.15
C THR A 39 12.76 9.02 -5.57
N THR A 40 12.51 9.31 -6.84
CA THR A 40 12.43 10.67 -7.38
C THR A 40 11.22 11.45 -6.86
N LEU A 41 10.06 10.81 -6.71
CA LEU A 41 8.89 11.38 -6.06
C LEU A 41 9.20 11.74 -4.60
N LEU A 42 9.92 10.88 -3.88
CA LEU A 42 10.27 11.11 -2.47
C LEU A 42 11.22 12.30 -2.27
N LEU A 43 12.03 12.64 -3.28
CA LEU A 43 12.94 13.80 -3.25
C LEU A 43 12.21 15.12 -3.52
N ASP A 44 11.09 15.08 -4.24
CA ASP A 44 10.20 16.24 -4.39
C ASP A 44 9.23 16.30 -3.22
N HIS A 45 9.57 17.10 -2.21
CA HIS A 45 8.78 17.21 -0.99
C HIS A 45 7.33 17.68 -1.23
N LYS A 46 7.05 18.42 -2.32
CA LYS A 46 5.68 18.85 -2.64
C LYS A 46 4.89 17.70 -3.23
N ALA A 47 5.46 17.02 -4.23
CA ALA A 47 4.81 15.87 -4.86
C ALA A 47 4.63 14.72 -3.86
N PHE A 48 5.60 14.48 -2.98
CA PHE A 48 5.46 13.48 -1.91
C PHE A 48 4.36 13.85 -0.92
N LYS A 49 4.30 15.11 -0.47
CA LYS A 49 3.21 15.59 0.39
C LYS A 49 1.85 15.43 -0.29
N ASP A 50 1.73 15.83 -1.55
CA ASP A 50 0.49 15.71 -2.32
C ASP A 50 0.05 14.25 -2.45
N ALA A 51 1.00 13.33 -2.68
CA ALA A 51 0.70 11.90 -2.72
C ALA A 51 0.15 11.39 -1.38
N VAL A 52 0.76 11.77 -0.25
CA VAL A 52 0.26 11.41 1.09
C VAL A 52 -1.12 12.04 1.36
N ASP A 53 -1.29 13.32 1.05
CA ASP A 53 -2.53 14.04 1.29
C ASP A 53 -3.70 13.42 0.52
N ILE A 54 -3.50 12.96 -0.72
CA ILE A 54 -4.54 12.25 -1.47
C ILE A 54 -5.04 11.00 -0.71
N PHE A 55 -4.16 10.24 -0.08
CA PHE A 55 -4.57 9.10 0.75
C PHE A 55 -5.31 9.58 2.01
N VAL A 56 -4.81 10.62 2.66
CA VAL A 56 -5.41 11.17 3.88
C VAL A 56 -6.81 11.71 3.61
N ASP A 57 -6.98 12.53 2.59
CA ASP A 57 -8.26 13.10 2.16
C ASP A 57 -9.30 12.00 1.92
N ARG A 58 -8.87 10.87 1.34
CA ARG A 58 -9.75 9.74 1.04
C ARG A 58 -10.17 8.93 2.27
N TYR A 59 -9.28 8.77 3.26
CA TYR A 59 -9.48 7.82 4.36
C TYR A 59 -9.78 8.45 5.72
N ARG A 60 -9.63 9.77 5.88
CA ARG A 60 -9.80 10.47 7.16
C ARG A 60 -11.13 10.17 7.85
N ASP A 61 -12.23 10.07 7.10
CA ASP A 61 -13.58 9.89 7.65
C ASP A 61 -14.11 8.44 7.48
N MET A 62 -13.22 7.47 7.29
CA MET A 62 -13.58 6.06 7.05
C MET A 62 -13.41 5.14 8.28
N ASP A 63 -13.15 5.71 9.45
CA ASP A 63 -12.88 5.02 10.71
C ASP A 63 -11.76 3.98 10.59
N ILE A 64 -10.72 4.28 9.81
CA ILE A 64 -9.53 3.41 9.71
C ILE A 64 -8.72 3.57 10.98
N SER A 65 -8.58 2.49 11.75
CA SER A 65 -7.78 2.47 12.99
C SER A 65 -6.40 1.85 12.80
N VAL A 66 -6.16 1.16 11.68
CA VAL A 66 -4.91 0.46 11.36
C VAL A 66 -4.44 0.80 9.95
N VAL A 67 -3.17 1.16 9.80
CA VAL A 67 -2.49 1.21 8.50
C VAL A 67 -1.38 0.16 8.49
N ALA A 68 -1.53 -0.87 7.66
CA ALA A 68 -0.56 -1.94 7.50
C ALA A 68 0.32 -1.66 6.28
N GLY A 69 1.61 -1.42 6.48
CA GLY A 69 2.56 -1.22 5.38
C GLY A 69 3.21 -2.53 4.98
N VAL A 70 3.39 -2.78 3.68
CA VAL A 70 4.21 -3.89 3.19
C VAL A 70 5.66 -3.44 3.05
N GLU A 71 6.61 -4.22 3.57
CA GLU A 71 8.01 -3.85 3.46
C GLU A 71 8.54 -3.93 2.00
N ALA A 72 9.54 -3.15 1.63
CA ALA A 72 10.05 -1.99 2.37
C ALA A 72 9.38 -0.70 1.91
N ARG A 73 8.92 -0.64 0.66
CA ARG A 73 8.50 0.61 0.02
C ARG A 73 7.13 1.10 0.48
N GLY A 74 6.24 0.21 0.91
CA GLY A 74 5.02 0.61 1.62
C GLY A 74 5.30 1.41 2.91
N PHE A 75 6.49 1.25 3.52
CA PHE A 75 6.90 2.04 4.70
C PHE A 75 7.25 3.49 4.37
N MET A 76 7.45 3.85 3.09
CA MET A 76 7.67 5.24 2.68
C MET A 76 6.40 6.08 2.86
N PHE A 77 5.21 5.48 2.74
CA PHE A 77 3.93 6.18 2.78
C PHE A 77 3.10 5.82 4.02
N GLY A 78 3.08 4.54 4.40
CA GLY A 78 2.18 4.00 5.43
C GLY A 78 2.23 4.75 6.76
N PRO A 79 3.41 4.97 7.38
CA PRO A 79 3.52 5.70 8.64
C PRO A 79 2.97 7.13 8.56
N SER A 80 3.28 7.86 7.49
CA SER A 80 2.81 9.24 7.29
C SER A 80 1.28 9.30 7.18
N ILE A 81 0.68 8.36 6.46
CA ILE A 81 -0.77 8.23 6.33
C ILE A 81 -1.39 7.87 7.68
N ALA A 82 -0.82 6.88 8.39
CA ALA A 82 -1.30 6.43 9.70
C ALA A 82 -1.37 7.59 10.71
N LEU A 83 -0.28 8.35 10.82
CA LEU A 83 -0.20 9.51 11.69
C LEU A 83 -1.25 10.57 11.33
N ALA A 84 -1.41 10.85 10.03
CA ALA A 84 -2.31 11.91 9.56
C ALA A 84 -3.80 11.57 9.73
N ILE A 85 -4.19 10.29 9.75
CA ILE A 85 -5.57 9.84 9.98
C ILE A 85 -5.83 9.37 11.43
N GLY A 86 -4.82 9.43 12.31
CA GLY A 86 -4.96 8.99 13.71
C GLY A 86 -5.04 7.47 13.90
N ALA A 87 -4.44 6.70 12.99
CA ALA A 87 -4.37 5.24 13.05
C ALA A 87 -3.00 4.75 13.58
N LYS A 88 -2.95 3.53 14.11
CA LYS A 88 -1.67 2.86 14.39
C LYS A 88 -1.07 2.31 13.09
N PHE A 89 0.26 2.29 13.02
CA PHE A 89 0.99 1.67 11.92
C PHE A 89 1.41 0.24 12.28
N VAL A 90 1.19 -0.71 11.36
CA VAL A 90 1.57 -2.11 11.52
C VAL A 90 2.51 -2.52 10.39
N PRO A 91 3.77 -2.89 10.68
CA PRO A 91 4.69 -3.35 9.64
C PRO A 91 4.41 -4.80 9.26
N LEU A 92 4.21 -5.06 7.96
CA LEU A 92 4.20 -6.40 7.37
C LEU A 92 5.56 -6.67 6.74
N ARG A 93 6.27 -7.70 7.20
CA ARG A 93 7.68 -7.94 6.82
C ARG A 93 7.91 -9.35 6.31
N LYS A 94 8.99 -9.57 5.58
CA LYS A 94 9.46 -10.92 5.24
C LYS A 94 9.95 -11.66 6.49
N PRO A 95 10.08 -13.00 6.40
CA PRO A 95 10.44 -13.82 7.53
C PRO A 95 11.70 -13.38 8.27
N ARG A 96 11.65 -13.47 9.61
CA ARG A 96 12.77 -13.22 10.53
C ARG A 96 13.20 -11.75 10.60
N LYS A 97 12.31 -10.82 10.25
CA LYS A 97 12.55 -9.36 10.35
C LYS A 97 11.83 -8.70 11.52
N LEU A 98 10.82 -9.37 12.09
CA LEU A 98 10.10 -8.93 13.28
C LEU A 98 10.59 -9.73 14.50
N PRO A 99 10.87 -9.08 15.64
CA PRO A 99 11.22 -9.78 16.87
C PRO A 99 9.96 -10.38 17.53
N GLY A 100 10.11 -11.41 18.37
CA GLY A 100 8.99 -11.96 19.14
C GLY A 100 8.02 -12.83 18.32
N GLU A 101 6.79 -12.97 18.81
CA GLU A 101 5.79 -13.86 18.22
C GLU A 101 5.10 -13.24 17.01
N VAL A 102 5.01 -14.02 15.93
CA VAL A 102 4.45 -13.59 14.64
C VAL A 102 3.49 -14.63 14.08
N ILE A 103 2.53 -14.16 13.28
CA ILE A 103 1.79 -14.99 12.32
C ILE A 103 2.35 -14.76 10.93
N SER A 104 2.20 -15.76 10.05
CA SER A 104 2.83 -15.79 8.74
C SER A 104 1.85 -16.20 7.65
N GLU A 105 1.95 -15.59 6.47
CA GLU A 105 1.17 -15.94 5.29
C GLU A 105 2.08 -16.08 4.06
N ALA A 106 2.11 -17.29 3.51
CA ALA A 106 2.85 -17.58 2.29
C ALA A 106 2.08 -17.17 1.03
N TYR A 107 2.79 -16.81 -0.02
CA TYR A 107 2.23 -16.51 -1.33
C TYR A 107 3.15 -16.93 -2.47
N VAL A 108 2.55 -17.16 -3.63
CA VAL A 108 3.23 -17.63 -4.83
C VAL A 108 3.67 -16.43 -5.67
N LEU A 109 4.92 -16.47 -6.11
CA LEU A 109 5.50 -15.59 -7.12
C LEU A 109 5.57 -16.34 -8.45
N GLU A 110 5.81 -15.61 -9.55
CA GLU A 110 6.01 -16.22 -10.87
C GLU A 110 7.12 -17.29 -10.87
N TYR A 111 8.16 -17.08 -10.04
CA TYR A 111 9.29 -17.98 -9.89
C TYR A 111 9.63 -18.22 -8.42
N GLY A 112 8.68 -18.76 -7.65
CA GLY A 112 8.93 -19.23 -6.28
C GLY A 112 7.79 -18.95 -5.31
N THR A 113 8.10 -19.01 -4.03
CA THR A 113 7.21 -18.60 -2.95
C THR A 113 7.91 -17.56 -2.07
N ASP A 114 7.12 -16.67 -1.50
CA ASP A 114 7.58 -15.72 -0.48
C ASP A 114 6.56 -15.70 0.66
N CYS A 115 6.85 -14.99 1.74
CA CYS A 115 6.05 -14.99 2.95
C CYS A 115 5.99 -13.59 3.58
N LEU A 116 4.87 -13.25 4.20
CA LEU A 116 4.70 -12.07 5.03
C LEU A 116 4.43 -12.46 6.48
N GLU A 117 5.01 -11.71 7.40
CA GLU A 117 4.87 -11.83 8.85
C GLU A 117 4.29 -10.56 9.46
N MET A 118 3.49 -10.73 10.51
CA MET A 118 2.94 -9.68 11.35
C MET A 118 2.99 -10.13 12.82
N HIS A 119 3.26 -9.22 13.74
CA HIS A 119 3.19 -9.54 15.17
C HIS A 119 1.80 -10.00 15.60
N VAL A 120 1.75 -11.02 16.46
CA VAL A 120 0.50 -11.43 17.12
C VAL A 120 -0.05 -10.26 17.92
N GLY A 121 -1.37 -10.00 17.77
CA GLY A 121 -2.06 -8.92 18.49
C GLY A 121 -1.81 -7.51 17.94
N ALA A 122 -1.01 -7.34 16.88
CA ALA A 122 -0.82 -6.05 16.23
C ALA A 122 -2.15 -5.46 15.73
N VAL A 123 -3.07 -6.34 15.34
CA VAL A 123 -4.43 -6.02 14.91
C VAL A 123 -5.43 -6.81 15.76
N GLN A 124 -6.51 -6.16 16.16
CA GLN A 124 -7.57 -6.69 17.00
C GLN A 124 -8.85 -6.93 16.19
N PRO A 125 -9.70 -7.87 16.62
CA PRO A 125 -11.01 -8.08 16.00
C PRO A 125 -11.85 -6.80 15.94
N GLY A 126 -12.53 -6.59 14.82
CA GLY A 126 -13.38 -5.41 14.59
C GLY A 126 -12.65 -4.13 14.18
N GLU A 127 -11.31 -4.08 14.25
CA GLU A 127 -10.54 -2.95 13.72
C GLU A 127 -10.71 -2.82 12.21
N ARG A 128 -10.47 -1.60 11.70
CA ARG A 128 -10.51 -1.29 10.28
C ARG A 128 -9.12 -1.00 9.77
N ALA A 129 -8.65 -1.83 8.83
CA ALA A 129 -7.30 -1.78 8.32
C ALA A 129 -7.20 -1.28 6.88
N LEU A 130 -6.21 -0.44 6.63
CA LEU A 130 -5.75 0.02 5.32
C LEU A 130 -4.40 -0.63 5.03
N VAL A 131 -4.32 -1.47 4.00
CA VAL A 131 -3.01 -1.98 3.53
C VAL A 131 -2.40 -0.96 2.58
N ILE A 132 -1.13 -0.63 2.73
CA ILE A 132 -0.35 0.28 1.88
C ILE A 132 0.87 -0.45 1.29
N ASP A 133 0.98 -0.38 -0.03
CA ASP A 133 2.16 -0.74 -0.79
C ASP A 133 2.38 0.27 -1.92
N ASP A 134 3.60 0.32 -2.46
CA ASP A 134 4.00 1.32 -3.45
C ASP A 134 3.75 0.91 -4.90
N LEU A 135 3.66 -0.39 -5.21
CA LEU A 135 3.36 -0.87 -6.56
C LEU A 135 2.76 -2.28 -6.53
N VAL A 136 1.65 -2.48 -7.26
CA VAL A 136 1.10 -3.81 -7.53
C VAL A 136 1.65 -4.35 -8.85
N ALA A 137 2.38 -5.45 -8.77
CA ALA A 137 2.76 -6.24 -9.94
C ALA A 137 1.73 -7.34 -10.22
N THR A 138 1.71 -8.39 -9.40
CA THR A 138 0.79 -9.54 -9.55
C THR A 138 -0.35 -9.55 -8.52
N GLY A 139 -0.30 -8.66 -7.52
CA GLY A 139 -1.24 -8.61 -6.40
C GLY A 139 -1.01 -9.69 -5.33
N GLY A 140 -0.10 -10.64 -5.53
CA GLY A 140 0.14 -11.76 -4.61
C GLY A 140 0.48 -11.32 -3.18
N THR A 141 1.33 -10.29 -3.06
CA THR A 141 1.73 -9.72 -1.77
C THR A 141 0.56 -9.07 -1.03
N LEU A 142 -0.32 -8.36 -1.73
CA LEU A 142 -1.54 -7.82 -1.11
C LEU A 142 -2.49 -8.91 -0.68
N CYS A 143 -2.70 -9.94 -1.49
CA CYS A 143 -3.56 -11.06 -1.12
C CYS A 143 -3.04 -11.74 0.15
N ALA A 144 -1.73 -11.88 0.29
CA ALA A 144 -1.10 -12.38 1.52
C ALA A 144 -1.35 -11.43 2.71
N ALA A 145 -1.14 -10.12 2.53
CA ALA A 145 -1.40 -9.11 3.55
C ALA A 145 -2.86 -9.12 4.02
N ILE A 146 -3.82 -9.24 3.09
CA ILE A 146 -5.25 -9.32 3.38
C ILE A 146 -5.56 -10.60 4.16
N ARG A 147 -5.04 -11.76 3.74
CA ARG A 147 -5.24 -13.02 4.49
C ARG A 147 -4.67 -12.93 5.89
N LEU A 148 -3.50 -12.31 6.04
CA LEU A 148 -2.82 -12.13 7.32
C LEU A 148 -3.66 -11.29 8.28
N LEU A 149 -4.22 -10.17 7.80
CA LEU A 149 -5.21 -9.35 8.53
C LEU A 149 -6.56 -10.06 8.71
N GLY A 150 -6.89 -10.99 7.82
CA GLY A 150 -8.12 -11.77 7.85
C GLY A 150 -8.18 -12.76 9.00
N THR A 151 -7.02 -13.30 9.40
CA THR A 151 -6.91 -14.20 10.55
C THR A 151 -7.42 -13.58 11.85
N THR A 152 -7.44 -12.25 11.96
CA THR A 152 -7.89 -11.51 13.14
C THR A 152 -9.35 -11.04 13.08
N GLN A 153 -10.16 -11.48 12.10
CA GLN A 153 -11.56 -11.02 11.92
C GLN A 153 -11.71 -9.49 11.80
N THR A 154 -10.69 -8.86 11.24
CA THR A 154 -10.63 -7.42 10.99
C THR A 154 -11.56 -7.05 9.82
N LYS A 155 -11.98 -5.79 9.67
CA LYS A 155 -12.54 -5.33 8.39
C LYS A 155 -11.42 -4.65 7.62
N TRP A 156 -11.10 -5.10 6.42
CA TRP A 156 -9.96 -4.58 5.67
C TRP A 156 -10.39 -3.85 4.40
N LYS A 157 -9.56 -2.90 4.00
CA LYS A 157 -9.52 -2.31 2.67
C LYS A 157 -8.07 -2.32 2.22
N ALA A 158 -7.78 -3.01 1.12
CA ALA A 158 -6.44 -2.97 0.53
C ALA A 158 -6.38 -1.83 -0.48
N VAL A 159 -5.30 -1.05 -0.42
CA VAL A 159 -5.10 0.09 -1.29
C VAL A 159 -3.65 0.12 -1.72
N VAL A 160 -3.44 0.21 -3.02
CA VAL A 160 -2.09 0.27 -3.54
C VAL A 160 -1.93 1.46 -4.44
N TYR A 161 -0.89 2.22 -4.15
CA TYR A 161 -0.27 3.08 -5.13
C TYR A 161 0.22 2.19 -6.26
N SER A 162 -0.30 2.33 -7.48
CA SER A 162 0.19 1.51 -8.60
C SER A 162 0.31 2.41 -9.79
N CYS A 163 1.51 2.83 -10.17
CA CYS A 163 1.66 3.71 -11.31
C CYS A 163 1.35 2.96 -12.64
N GLY A 164 0.07 2.80 -12.99
CA GLY A 164 -0.45 2.21 -14.23
C GLY A 164 -0.34 3.13 -15.46
N ALA A 165 -1.05 2.83 -16.56
CA ALA A 165 -0.93 3.58 -17.81
C ALA A 165 -1.64 4.96 -17.80
N THR A 166 -2.65 5.17 -16.95
CA THR A 166 -3.43 6.43 -16.88
C THR A 166 -3.44 7.05 -15.46
N PRO A 167 -3.47 8.38 -15.30
CA PRO A 167 -3.51 9.08 -13.99
C PRO A 167 -4.56 8.59 -12.97
N ALA A 168 -5.70 8.07 -13.42
CA ALA A 168 -6.78 7.61 -12.55
C ALA A 168 -6.60 6.15 -12.10
N ASP A 169 -6.04 5.30 -12.98
CA ASP A 169 -5.67 3.92 -12.63
C ASP A 169 -4.43 3.87 -11.71
N LYS A 170 -3.77 5.02 -11.51
CA LYS A 170 -2.40 5.16 -11.00
C LYS A 170 -2.23 5.17 -9.46
N LEU A 171 -3.31 5.21 -8.66
CA LEU A 171 -3.17 5.31 -7.19
C LEU A 171 -3.98 4.32 -6.36
N PHE A 172 -4.92 3.59 -6.95
CA PHE A 172 -5.86 2.80 -6.14
C PHE A 172 -6.29 1.50 -6.82
N CYS A 173 -5.66 0.39 -6.46
CA CYS A 173 -6.29 -0.92 -6.59
C CYS A 173 -7.03 -1.23 -5.28
N THR A 174 -8.37 -1.20 -5.28
CA THR A 174 -9.16 -1.73 -4.17
C THR A 174 -9.45 -3.20 -4.43
N PHE A 175 -8.85 -4.09 -3.64
CA PHE A 175 -9.25 -5.50 -3.62
C PHE A 175 -10.29 -5.68 -2.51
N CYS A 176 -11.46 -6.22 -2.89
CA CYS A 176 -12.51 -6.66 -1.96
C CYS A 176 -12.20 -8.07 -1.45
#